data_AF-A0A1G0MRS6-F1
#
_entry.id   AF-A0A1G0MRS6-F1
#
_cell.length_a   1.000
_cell.length_b   1.000
_cell.length_c   1.000
_cell.angle_alpha   90.00
_cell.angle_beta   90.00
_cell.angle_gamma   90.00
#
_symmetry.space_group_name_H-M   'P 1'
#
loop_
_entity.id
_entity.type
_entity.pdbx_description
1 polymer ?
#
loop_
_entity_poly.entity_id
_entity_poly.type
_entity_poly.pdbx_seq_one_letter_code
_entity_poly.pdbx_strand_id
1 'polypeptide(L)'
;MKLLSALFLTLCVCAACSLPPEKPFTKEQLYKTGIYTYFTVEDSPESVLSAINKDGEVVLSAKYRNRDVWIKLLGKMEGITVQIIEK
;
A
#
# COMPACT_ATOMS: atom_id res chain seq x y z
N MET A 1 -0.70 7.97 -41.19
CA MET A 1 -1.15 6.70 -40.59
C MET A 1 -0.13 6.09 -39.61
N LYS A 2 1.16 5.99 -39.95
CA LYS A 2 2.21 5.43 -39.06
C LYS A 2 2.36 6.17 -37.71
N LEU A 3 2.30 7.50 -37.72
CA LEU A 3 2.36 8.35 -36.51
C LEU A 3 1.16 8.15 -35.57
N LEU A 4 -0.04 7.93 -36.12
CA LEU A 4 -1.25 7.73 -35.32
C LEU A 4 -1.21 6.38 -34.59
N SER A 5 -0.70 5.34 -35.25
CA SER A 5 -0.52 4.02 -34.65
C SER A 5 0.57 4.01 -33.58
N ALA A 6 1.66 4.76 -33.77
CA ALA A 6 2.69 4.94 -32.75
C ALA A 6 2.15 5.67 -31.51
N LEU A 7 1.39 6.75 -31.71
CA LEU A 7 0.77 7.51 -30.62
C LEU A 7 -0.22 6.65 -29.80
N PHE A 8 -1.02 5.83 -30.48
CA PHE A 8 -1.96 4.92 -29.82
C PHE A 8 -1.25 3.85 -29.00
N LEU A 9 -0.14 3.31 -29.51
CA LEU A 9 0.68 2.34 -28.80
C LEU A 9 1.32 2.94 -27.54
N THR A 10 1.81 4.19 -27.62
CA THR A 10 2.38 4.88 -26.45
C THR A 10 1.32 5.15 -25.37
N LEU A 11 0.09 5.53 -25.77
CA LEU A 11 -1.00 5.78 -24.82
C LEU A 11 -1.40 4.52 -24.04
N CYS A 12 -1.46 3.36 -24.70
CA CYS A 12 -1.83 2.10 -24.04
C CYS A 12 -0.80 1.64 -23.00
N VAL A 13 0.50 1.88 -23.22
CA VAL A 13 1.55 1.45 -22.29
C VAL A 13 1.57 2.32 -21.02
N CYS A 14 1.22 3.61 -21.11
CA CYS A 14 1.20 4.51 -19.95
C CYS A 14 0.04 4.24 -18.98
N ALA A 15 -1.03 3.54 -19.39
CA ALA A 15 -2.17 3.24 -18.53
C ALA A 15 -1.91 2.10 -17.52
N ALA A 16 -0.82 1.34 -17.67
CA ALA A 16 -0.55 0.16 -16.85
C ALA A 16 0.20 0.45 -15.54
N CYS A 17 0.76 1.66 -15.35
CA CYS A 17 1.72 1.91 -14.25
C CYS A 17 1.11 2.30 -12.90
N SER A 18 -0.22 2.35 -12.76
CA SER A 18 -0.86 2.78 -11.52
C SER A 18 -2.16 2.03 -11.23
N LEU A 19 -2.23 0.74 -11.58
CA LEU A 19 -3.40 -0.03 -11.21
C LEU A 19 -3.41 -0.28 -9.69
N PRO A 20 -4.53 0.04 -9.01
CA PRO A 20 -4.75 -0.40 -7.63
C PRO A 20 -4.75 -1.93 -7.58
N PRO A 21 -4.61 -2.52 -6.38
CA PRO A 21 -4.64 -3.98 -6.24
C PRO A 21 -5.92 -4.56 -6.88
N GLU A 22 -5.75 -5.68 -7.58
CA GLU A 22 -6.81 -6.35 -8.35
C GLU A 22 -8.01 -6.74 -7.47
N LYS A 23 -7.75 -6.97 -6.18
CA LYS A 23 -8.76 -7.18 -5.14
C LYS A 23 -8.44 -6.29 -3.94
N PRO A 24 -9.43 -5.59 -3.36
CA PRO A 24 -9.22 -4.84 -2.15
C PRO A 24 -8.85 -5.78 -1.00
N PHE A 25 -7.86 -5.37 -0.21
CA PHE A 25 -7.52 -6.01 1.05
C PHE A 25 -8.67 -5.87 2.05
N THR A 26 -8.80 -6.87 2.92
CA THR A 26 -9.78 -6.89 4.01
C THR A 26 -9.15 -6.56 5.36
N LYS A 27 -9.99 -6.23 6.36
CA LYS A 27 -9.54 -5.99 7.73
C LYS A 27 -8.82 -7.20 8.30
N GLU A 28 -9.29 -8.40 8.01
CA GLU A 28 -8.67 -9.64 8.49
C GLU A 28 -7.24 -9.80 7.95
N GLN A 29 -7.00 -9.42 6.69
CA GLN A 29 -5.65 -9.44 6.11
C GLN A 29 -4.75 -8.39 6.77
N LEU A 30 -5.28 -7.20 7.06
CA LEU A 30 -4.55 -6.16 7.79
C LEU A 30 -4.20 -6.62 9.21
N TYR A 31 -5.13 -7.21 9.95
CA TYR A 31 -4.86 -7.70 11.31
C TYR A 31 -3.87 -8.87 11.33
N LYS A 32 -3.86 -9.73 10.30
CA LYS A 32 -2.87 -10.80 10.16
C LYS A 32 -1.43 -10.30 10.08
N THR A 33 -1.20 -9.04 9.68
CA THR A 33 0.14 -8.44 9.68
C THR A 33 0.68 -8.19 11.10
N GLY A 34 -0.20 -8.16 12.10
CA GLY A 34 0.17 -7.89 13.50
C GLY A 34 0.56 -6.44 13.79
N ILE A 35 0.42 -5.49 12.85
CA ILE A 35 0.87 -4.10 13.08
C ILE A 35 0.19 -3.46 14.30
N TYR A 36 -1.11 -3.73 14.50
CA TYR A 36 -1.87 -3.23 15.65
C TYR A 36 -1.62 -4.03 16.94
N THR A 37 -0.96 -5.17 16.84
CA THR A 37 -0.57 -6.00 17.99
C THR A 37 0.81 -5.60 18.50
N TYR A 38 1.75 -5.33 17.60
CA TYR A 38 3.15 -5.10 17.94
C TYR A 38 3.52 -3.62 18.04
N PHE A 39 2.76 -2.72 17.43
CA PHE A 39 3.05 -1.29 17.37
C PHE A 39 1.87 -0.46 17.86
N THR A 40 2.19 0.68 18.45
CA THR A 40 1.20 1.73 18.70
C THR A 40 1.10 2.58 17.45
N VAL A 41 0.10 2.29 16.61
CA VAL A 41 -0.21 3.02 15.38
C VAL A 41 -1.25 4.10 15.69
N GLU A 42 -1.05 5.32 15.21
CA GLU A 42 -1.98 6.44 15.44
C GLU A 42 -3.21 6.37 14.53
N ASP A 43 -3.04 5.87 13.30
CA ASP A 43 -4.10 5.72 12.30
C ASP A 43 -5.05 4.56 12.59
N SER A 44 -6.35 4.78 12.38
CA SER A 44 -7.36 3.73 12.54
C SER A 44 -7.22 2.63 11.48
N PRO A 45 -7.59 1.37 11.79
CA PRO A 45 -7.55 0.26 10.83
C PRO A 45 -8.32 0.56 9.55
N GLU A 46 -9.43 1.29 9.63
CA GLU A 46 -10.25 1.69 8.49
C GLU A 46 -9.53 2.70 7.60
N SER A 47 -8.84 3.67 8.21
CA SER A 47 -8.05 4.67 7.49
C SER A 47 -6.91 3.99 6.73
N VAL A 48 -6.16 3.13 7.41
CA VAL A 48 -5.05 2.36 6.82
C VAL A 48 -5.53 1.46 5.70
N LEU A 49 -6.65 0.75 5.90
CA LEU A 49 -7.23 -0.14 4.89
C LEU A 49 -7.72 0.65 3.67
N SER A 50 -8.31 1.82 3.88
CA SER A 50 -8.76 2.68 2.78
C SER A 50 -7.58 3.20 1.97
N ALA A 51 -6.50 3.62 2.63
CA ALA A 51 -5.30 4.12 1.97
C ALA A 51 -4.63 3.02 1.14
N ILE A 52 -4.35 1.85 1.73
CA ILE A 52 -3.67 0.76 1.01
C ILE A 52 -4.48 0.22 -0.18
N ASN A 53 -5.81 0.21 -0.08
CA ASN A 53 -6.67 -0.23 -1.19
C ASN A 53 -6.75 0.78 -2.33
N LYS A 54 -6.55 2.07 -2.02
CA LYS A 54 -6.58 3.14 -3.01
C LYS A 54 -5.22 3.31 -3.69
N ASP A 55 -4.17 3.35 -2.89
CA ASP A 55 -2.84 3.78 -3.33
C ASP A 55 -1.85 2.60 -3.45
N GLY A 56 -2.24 1.39 -3.03
CA GLY A 56 -1.41 0.18 -3.06
C GLY A 56 -0.33 0.15 -1.97
N GLU A 57 -0.03 1.27 -1.34
CA GLU A 57 0.92 1.39 -0.25
C GLU A 57 0.51 2.50 0.74
N VAL A 58 1.01 2.43 1.96
CA VAL A 58 0.82 3.47 2.97
C VAL A 58 2.00 3.50 3.95
N VAL A 59 2.45 4.69 4.33
CA VAL A 59 3.47 4.89 5.36
C VAL A 59 2.80 5.43 6.61
N LEU A 60 3.01 4.75 7.74
CA LEU A 60 2.38 5.04 9.01
C LEU A 60 3.41 5.52 10.03
N SER A 61 3.02 6.48 10.86
CA SER A 61 3.75 6.83 12.07
C SER A 61 3.35 5.88 13.19
N ALA A 62 4.33 5.26 13.85
CA ALA A 62 4.05 4.32 14.92
C ALA A 62 5.13 4.34 16.00
N LYS A 63 4.83 3.74 17.15
CA LYS A 63 5.80 3.52 18.24
C LYS A 63 6.02 2.03 18.48
N TYR A 64 7.29 1.66 18.64
CA TYR A 64 7.72 0.33 19.07
C TYR A 64 8.61 0.45 20.31
N ARG A 65 8.13 -0.05 21.46
CA ARG A 65 8.87 0.00 22.75
C ARG A 65 9.42 1.40 23.06
N ASN A 66 8.56 2.43 23.00
CA ASN A 66 8.90 3.85 23.19
C ASN A 66 9.86 4.49 22.16
N ARG A 67 10.08 3.84 21.00
CA ARG A 67 10.82 4.45 19.89
C ARG A 67 9.87 4.77 18.74
N ASP A 68 10.00 5.97 18.20
CA ASP A 68 9.27 6.38 17.00
C ASP A 68 9.84 5.65 15.79
N VAL A 69 8.97 5.03 15.00
CA VAL A 69 9.32 4.29 13.79
C VAL A 69 8.33 4.63 12.69
N TRP A 70 8.78 4.52 11.45
CA TRP A 70 7.89 4.51 10.30
C TRP A 70 7.61 3.08 9.87
N ILE A 71 6.36 2.79 9.56
CA ILE A 71 5.95 1.48 9.05
C ILE A 71 5.41 1.68 7.65
N LYS A 72 6.09 1.11 6.65
CA LYS A 72 5.61 1.06 5.28
C LYS A 72 4.85 -0.24 5.05
N LEU A 73 3.56 -0.13 4.73
CA LEU A 73 2.73 -1.24 4.27
C LEU A 73 2.68 -1.24 2.75
N LEU A 74 2.90 -2.41 2.17
CA LEU A 74 2.87 -2.64 0.73
C LEU A 74 1.84 -3.71 0.40
N GLY A 75 0.83 -3.35 -0.38
CA GLY A 75 -0.13 -4.29 -0.92
C GLY A 75 0.48 -5.06 -2.10
N LYS A 76 0.62 -6.38 -1.97
CA LYS A 76 1.01 -7.30 -3.04
C LYS A 76 -0.11 -8.27 -3.36
N MET A 77 -0.03 -8.93 -4.51
CA MET A 77 -0.97 -10.01 -4.88
C MET A 77 -1.06 -11.11 -3.82
N GLU A 78 0.05 -11.40 -3.15
CA GLU A 78 0.16 -12.44 -2.11
C GLU A 78 -0.36 -11.98 -0.73
N GLY A 79 -0.52 -10.67 -0.51
CA GLY A 79 -0.90 -10.10 0.78
C GLY A 79 -0.22 -8.78 1.10
N ILE A 80 -0.26 -8.37 2.37
CA ILE A 80 0.32 -7.11 2.84
C ILE A 80 1.72 -7.39 3.40
N THR A 81 2.74 -6.75 2.84
CA THR A 81 4.11 -6.76 3.35
C THR A 81 4.33 -5.57 4.28
N VAL A 82 4.96 -5.80 5.43
CA VAL A 82 5.31 -4.77 6.41
C VAL A 82 6.81 -4.52 6.36
N GLN A 83 7.22 -3.26 6.21
CA GLN A 83 8.60 -2.83 6.34
C GLN A 83 8.71 -1.77 7.43
N ILE A 84 9.68 -1.94 8.33
CA ILE A 84 9.95 -0.98 9.41
C ILE A 84 11.13 -0.12 8.94
N ILE A 85 10.95 1.18 9.02
CA ILE A 85 11.95 2.19 8.66
C ILE A 85 12.27 2.95 9.95
N GLU A 86 13.55 2.95 10.33
CA GLU A 86 14.02 3.78 11.43
C GLU A 86 13.89 5.25 11.04
N LYS A 87 13.36 6.05 11.97
CA LYS A 87 13.06 7.47 11.75
C LYS A 87 14.29 8.33 11.88
#